data_AF-A0A9E1ZHK2-F1
#
_entry.id   AF-A0A9E1ZHK2-F1
#
_cell.length_a   1.000
_cell.length_b   1.000
_cell.length_c   1.000
_cell.angle_alpha   90.00
_cell.angle_beta   90.00
_cell.angle_gamma   90.00
#
_symmetry.space_group_name_H-M   'P 1'
#
loop_
_entity.id
_entity.type
_entity.pdbx_description
1 polymer ?
#
loop_
_entity_poly.entity_id
_entity_poly.type
_entity_poly.pdbx_seq_one_letter_code
_entity_poly.pdbx_strand_id
1 'polypeptide(L)'
;VSFEFEGWAVGAYVLAGPDAGVLEVSIDGGEYRPTNLYHRHSRGLHYPRTVIFATDLAAGKHAIRLRLAKPPGDGAKSTAARILQFAVN
;
A
#
# COMPACT_ATOMS: atom_id res chain seq x y z
N VAL A 1 9.12 2.24 4.27
CA VAL A 1 9.39 0.80 4.53
C VAL A 1 9.93 0.20 3.25
N SER A 2 10.86 -0.73 3.33
CA SER A 2 11.36 -1.48 2.18
C SER A 2 11.56 -2.95 2.54
N PHE A 3 11.33 -3.84 1.58
CA PHE A 3 11.60 -5.27 1.70
C PHE A 3 11.84 -5.89 0.33
N GLU A 4 12.26 -7.15 0.32
CA GLU A 4 12.42 -7.97 -0.88
C GLU A 4 11.42 -9.13 -0.85
N PHE A 5 10.99 -9.58 -2.02
CA PHE A 5 10.16 -10.77 -2.17
C PHE A 5 10.53 -11.53 -3.44
N GLU A 6 10.17 -12.81 -3.49
CA GLU A 6 10.30 -13.64 -4.69
C GLU A 6 8.89 -14.04 -5.13
N GLY A 7 8.58 -13.85 -6.41
CA GLY A 7 7.24 -14.04 -6.94
C GLY A 7 6.99 -13.23 -8.22
N TRP A 8 5.73 -12.98 -8.49
CA TRP A 8 5.22 -12.21 -9.64
C TRP A 8 4.07 -11.26 -9.25
N ALA A 9 3.62 -11.27 -7.99
CA ALA A 9 2.65 -10.31 -7.46
C ALA A 9 2.94 -9.91 -6.01
N VAL A 10 2.57 -8.69 -5.64
CA VAL A 10 2.70 -8.18 -4.27
C VAL A 10 1.55 -7.26 -3.88
N GLY A 11 1.11 -7.38 -2.64
CA GLY A 11 0.08 -6.57 -2.03
C GLY A 11 0.20 -6.57 -0.50
N ALA A 12 -0.86 -6.10 0.15
CA ALA A 12 -0.97 -6.10 1.60
C ALA A 12 -2.39 -6.38 2.05
N TYR A 13 -2.51 -7.13 3.14
CA TYR A 13 -3.70 -7.15 3.97
C TYR A 13 -3.64 -5.94 4.92
N VAL A 14 -4.62 -5.05 4.85
CA VAL A 14 -4.63 -3.76 5.53
C VAL A 14 -5.90 -3.57 6.36
N LEU A 15 -5.79 -2.71 7.38
CA LEU A 15 -6.93 -2.16 8.12
C LEU A 15 -7.23 -0.74 7.65
N ALA A 16 -8.14 -0.62 6.68
CA ALA A 16 -8.53 0.65 6.07
C ALA A 16 -9.50 1.42 7.00
N GLY A 17 -9.01 2.46 7.68
CA GLY A 17 -9.78 3.31 8.59
C GLY A 17 -10.00 4.75 8.12
N PRO A 18 -10.62 5.60 8.95
CA PRO A 18 -10.99 6.97 8.60
C PRO A 18 -9.82 7.86 8.17
N ASP A 19 -8.62 7.47 8.58
CA ASP A 19 -7.33 8.12 8.36
C ASP A 19 -6.43 7.37 7.37
N ALA A 20 -6.97 6.36 6.66
CA ALA A 20 -6.21 5.59 5.68
C ALA A 20 -5.68 6.50 4.56
N GLY A 21 -4.36 6.47 4.39
CA GLY A 21 -3.54 7.28 3.48
C GLY A 21 -3.51 6.77 2.03
N VAL A 22 -2.81 7.53 1.19
CA VAL A 22 -2.29 7.02 -0.08
C VAL A 22 -0.89 6.47 0.16
N LEU A 23 -0.67 5.21 -0.21
CA LEU A 23 0.64 4.57 -0.18
C LEU A 23 1.28 4.68 -1.57
N GLU A 24 2.44 5.30 -1.66
CA GLU A 24 3.25 5.33 -2.86
C GLU A 24 4.16 4.09 -2.88
N VAL A 25 4.07 3.32 -3.96
CA VAL A 25 4.74 2.03 -4.13
C VAL A 25 5.71 2.11 -5.30
N SER A 26 6.98 1.78 -5.07
CA SER A 26 7.99 1.60 -6.11
C SER A 26 8.46 0.14 -6.10
N ILE A 27 8.45 -0.49 -7.27
CA ILE A 27 8.95 -1.86 -7.51
C ILE A 27 10.23 -1.75 -8.33
N ASP A 28 11.28 -2.45 -7.90
CA ASP A 28 12.59 -2.52 -8.56
C ASP A 28 13.21 -1.16 -8.90
N GLY A 29 12.95 -0.16 -8.06
CA GLY A 29 13.43 1.21 -8.25
C GLY A 29 12.70 2.01 -9.32
N GLY A 30 11.61 1.48 -9.89
CA GLY A 30 10.73 2.18 -10.81
C GLY A 30 9.95 3.33 -10.16
N GLU A 31 9.11 4.00 -10.94
CA GLU A 31 8.31 5.12 -10.48
C GLU A 31 7.39 4.75 -9.30
N TYR A 32 7.22 5.70 -8.38
CA TYR A 32 6.27 5.57 -7.29
C TYR A 32 4.84 5.68 -7.84
N ARG A 33 4.07 4.60 -7.70
CA ARG A 33 2.65 4.57 -8.07
C ARG A 33 1.77 4.73 -6.84
N PRO A 34 0.76 5.62 -6.86
CA PRO A 34 -0.12 5.84 -5.72
C PRO A 34 -1.15 4.72 -5.58
N THR A 35 -1.35 4.26 -4.35
CA THR A 35 -2.36 3.26 -3.98
C THR A 35 -3.23 3.81 -2.85
N ASN A 36 -4.51 4.06 -3.13
CA ASN A 36 -5.43 4.58 -2.11
C ASN A 36 -5.86 3.48 -1.13
N LEU A 37 -5.51 3.65 0.15
CA LEU A 37 -5.91 2.73 1.21
C LEU A 37 -7.27 3.07 1.82
N TYR A 38 -7.88 4.20 1.49
CA TYR A 38 -9.25 4.49 1.91
C TYR A 38 -10.26 3.66 1.11
N HIS A 39 -11.32 3.20 1.76
CA HIS A 39 -12.45 2.53 1.13
C HIS A 39 -13.77 3.12 1.66
N ARG A 40 -14.89 2.93 0.96
CA ARG A 40 -16.20 3.47 1.39
C ARG A 40 -16.63 3.01 2.80
N HIS A 41 -16.13 1.86 3.27
CA HIS A 41 -16.41 1.33 4.60
C HIS A 41 -15.50 1.90 5.70
N SER A 42 -14.49 2.70 5.33
CA SER A 42 -13.51 3.25 6.25
C SER A 42 -14.02 4.42 7.08
N ARG A 43 -15.25 4.93 6.86
CA ARG A 43 -15.76 6.13 7.53
C ARG A 43 -15.87 6.01 9.05
N GLY A 44 -16.22 4.83 9.57
CA GLY A 44 -16.52 4.63 10.99
C GLY A 44 -15.80 3.45 11.65
N LEU A 45 -14.96 2.73 10.92
CA LEU A 45 -14.24 1.56 11.43
C LEU A 45 -12.98 1.29 10.61
N HIS A 46 -12.08 0.49 11.18
CA HIS A 46 -10.92 -0.06 10.50
C HIS A 46 -11.30 -1.36 9.81
N TYR A 47 -11.57 -1.29 8.51
CA TYR A 47 -12.07 -2.41 7.71
C TYR A 47 -10.91 -3.25 7.15
N PRO A 48 -10.84 -4.56 7.44
CA PRO A 48 -9.85 -5.44 6.83
C PRO A 48 -10.09 -5.61 5.32
N ARG A 49 -9.07 -5.38 4.51
CA ARG A 49 -9.10 -5.73 3.08
C ARG A 49 -7.72 -6.03 2.51
N THR A 50 -7.69 -6.69 1.37
CA THR A 50 -6.47 -6.84 0.57
C THR A 50 -6.36 -5.71 -0.45
N VAL A 51 -5.15 -5.20 -0.64
CA VAL A 51 -4.79 -4.23 -1.67
C VAL A 51 -3.63 -4.79 -2.45
N ILE A 52 -3.79 -4.89 -3.77
CA ILE A 52 -2.73 -5.34 -4.67
C ILE A 52 -1.93 -4.12 -5.13
N PHE A 53 -0.61 -4.17 -4.99
CA PHE A 53 0.29 -3.11 -5.40
C PHE A 53 0.81 -3.35 -6.83
N ALA A 54 1.11 -4.61 -7.16
CA ALA A 54 1.52 -5.01 -8.50
C ALA A 54 1.13 -6.48 -8.76
N THR A 55 0.83 -6.77 -10.03
CA THR A 55 0.64 -8.11 -10.60
C THR A 55 1.46 -8.23 -11.86
N ASP A 56 1.55 -9.44 -12.41
CA ASP A 56 2.14 -9.71 -13.73
C ASP A 56 3.60 -9.23 -13.84
N LEU A 57 4.33 -9.26 -12.72
CA LEU A 57 5.77 -9.05 -12.71
C LEU A 57 6.46 -10.27 -13.34
N ALA A 58 7.66 -10.09 -13.86
CA ALA A 58 8.47 -11.23 -14.28
C ALA A 58 8.78 -12.10 -13.07
N ALA A 59 8.55 -13.41 -13.15
CA ALA A 59 8.80 -14.31 -12.02
C ALA A 59 10.27 -14.21 -11.53
N GLY A 60 10.45 -13.91 -10.26
CA GLY A 60 11.79 -13.82 -9.66
C GLY A 60 11.84 -12.92 -8.43
N LYS A 61 13.04 -12.44 -8.11
CA LYS A 61 13.27 -11.56 -6.95
C LYS A 61 12.99 -10.11 -7.31
N HIS A 62 12.30 -9.43 -6.40
CA HIS A 62 11.92 -8.04 -6.51
C HIS A 62 12.22 -7.28 -5.22
N ALA A 63 12.47 -5.97 -5.36
CA ALA A 63 12.59 -5.04 -4.25
C ALA A 63 11.43 -4.05 -4.26
N ILE A 64 10.83 -3.81 -3.09
CA ILE A 64 9.72 -2.87 -2.94
C ILE A 64 10.09 -1.75 -1.97
N ARG A 65 9.74 -0.52 -2.34
CA ARG A 65 9.85 0.67 -1.50
C ARG A 65 8.48 1.32 -1.36
N LEU A 66 8.11 1.53 -0.10
CA LEU A 66 6.82 2.07 0.30
C LEU A 66 7.02 3.37 1.08
N ARG A 67 6.26 4.39 0.73
CA ARG A 67 6.15 5.62 1.53
C ARG A 67 4.71 6.11 1.55
N LEU A 68 4.32 6.76 2.64
CA LEU A 68 3.04 7.47 2.68
C LEU A 68 3.19 8.76 1.87
N ALA A 69 2.23 9.01 0.98
CA ALA A 69 2.17 10.28 0.28
C ALA A 69 1.96 11.42 1.27
N LYS A 70 2.57 12.58 0.98
CA LYS A 70 2.34 13.78 1.76
C LYS A 70 0.87 14.22 1.59
N PRO A 71 0.16 14.55 2.67
CA PRO A 71 -1.19 15.07 2.54
C PRO A 71 -1.15 16.45 1.85
N PRO A 72 -2.13 16.77 0.98
CA PRO A 72 -2.23 18.11 0.41
C PRO A 72 -2.74 19.09 1.47
N GLY A 73 -1.82 19.73 2.19
CA GLY A 73 -2.09 20.87 3.10
C GLY A 73 -2.42 20.52 4.56
N ASP A 74 -2.53 21.57 5.38
CA ASP A 74 -2.50 21.55 6.86
C ASP A 74 -3.78 21.01 7.55
N GLY A 75 -4.64 20.25 6.84
CA GLY A 75 -5.93 19.79 7.36
C GLY A 75 -6.34 18.36 7.00
N ALA A 76 -5.50 17.60 6.30
CA ALA A 76 -5.87 16.27 5.83
C ALA A 76 -5.75 15.20 6.94
N LYS A 77 -6.84 14.46 7.16
CA LYS A 77 -6.95 13.35 8.15
C LYS A 77 -6.30 12.04 7.70
N SER A 78 -5.96 11.92 6.42
CA SER A 78 -5.53 10.68 5.77
C SER A 78 -4.00 10.57 5.81
N THR A 79 -3.47 9.93 6.84
CA THR A 79 -2.03 9.92 7.15
C THR A 79 -1.47 8.54 7.46
N ALA A 80 -2.29 7.47 7.46
CA ALA A 80 -1.88 6.18 7.98
C ALA A 80 -1.98 5.04 6.97
N ALA A 81 -0.98 4.15 6.96
CA ALA A 81 -1.07 2.84 6.36
C ALA A 81 -0.96 1.79 7.48
N ARG A 82 -2.04 1.05 7.73
CA ARG A 82 -2.05 -0.04 8.71
C ARG A 82 -1.97 -1.37 7.98
N ILE A 83 -0.76 -1.87 7.83
CA ILE A 83 -0.46 -3.13 7.16
C ILE A 83 -0.40 -4.21 8.23
N LEU A 84 -1.26 -5.23 8.09
CA LEU A 84 -1.24 -6.40 8.95
C LEU A 84 -0.23 -7.42 8.44
N GLN A 85 -0.19 -7.63 7.13
CA GLN A 85 0.71 -8.57 6.49
C GLN A 85 0.92 -8.20 5.01
N PHE A 86 2.11 -8.44 4.48
CA PHE A 86 2.36 -8.41 3.04
C PHE A 86 1.93 -9.72 2.40
N ALA A 87 1.20 -9.64 1.30
CA ALA A 87 0.81 -10.77 0.49
C ALA A 87 1.74 -10.83 -0.73
N VAL A 88 2.44 -11.95 -0.90
CA VAL A 88 3.34 -12.20 -2.02
C VAL A 88 2.94 -13.51 -2.68
N ASN A 89 3.04 -13.57 -4.01
CA ASN A 89 2.83 -14.77 -4.82
C ASN A 89 3.90 -14.85 -5.87
#